data_AF-A0A2D8TTW3-F1
#
_entry.id   AF-A0A2D8TTW3-F1
#
_cell.length_a   1.000
_cell.length_b   1.000
_cell.length_c   1.000
_cell.angle_alpha   90.00
_cell.angle_beta   90.00
_cell.angle_gamma   90.00
#
_symmetry.space_group_name_H-M   'P 1'
#
loop_
_entity.id
_entity.type
_entity.pdbx_description
1 polymer ?
#
loop_
_entity_poly.entity_id
_entity_poly.type
_entity_poly.pdbx_seq_one_letter_code
_entity_poly.pdbx_strand_id
1 'polypeptide(L)'
;DEDSESIEYFNIPDGLSMITAYDRNDLSSDRIKNYLEKFSLSNQPNPSKQEWQDWEMLLGSTYSKNNDPLSAMCVKTDMGFQTVSSSLIALPTFQPNYGKNKPVYKYANGSPDTTQYFDVEI
;
A
#
# COMPACT_ATOMS: atom_id res chain seq x y z
N ASP A 1 35.67 -12.09 7.97
CA ASP A 1 35.05 -11.63 9.23
C ASP A 1 33.56 -11.60 9.05
N GLU A 2 32.95 -12.70 9.49
CA GLU A 2 31.52 -13.02 9.41
C GLU A 2 30.80 -12.38 10.60
N ASP A 3 30.58 -11.07 10.55
CA ASP A 3 29.50 -10.45 11.31
C ASP A 3 28.27 -10.43 10.42
N SER A 4 27.67 -11.60 10.17
CA SER A 4 26.37 -11.65 9.52
C SER A 4 25.34 -11.16 10.53
N GLU A 5 24.86 -9.94 10.36
CA GLU A 5 23.72 -9.43 11.13
C GLU A 5 22.59 -10.47 11.11
N SER A 6 22.13 -10.89 12.29
CA SER A 6 21.05 -11.86 12.40
C SER A 6 19.76 -11.26 11.87
N ILE A 7 19.10 -11.93 10.93
CA ILE A 7 17.79 -11.52 10.44
C ILE A 7 16.78 -11.69 11.58
N GLU A 8 16.19 -10.58 12.02
CA GLU A 8 15.07 -10.56 12.94
C GLU A 8 13.74 -10.58 12.19
N TYR A 9 12.71 -11.19 12.79
CA TYR A 9 11.36 -11.19 12.24
C TYR A 9 10.33 -10.97 13.36
N PHE A 10 9.27 -10.24 13.03
CA PHE A 10 8.18 -9.91 13.94
C PHE A 10 6.85 -10.11 13.24
N ASN A 11 5.83 -10.53 13.99
CA ASN A 11 4.46 -10.53 13.46
C ASN A 11 3.98 -9.10 13.21
N ILE A 12 3.17 -8.92 12.16
CA ILE A 12 2.44 -7.68 11.92
C ILE A 12 1.18 -7.72 12.80
N PRO A 13 0.94 -6.71 13.66
CA PRO A 13 -0.26 -6.66 14.49
C PRO A 13 -1.51 -6.47 13.63
N ASP A 14 -2.66 -6.91 14.16
CA ASP A 14 -3.96 -6.64 13.56
C ASP A 14 -4.20 -5.13 13.39
N GLY A 15 -4.88 -4.77 12.30
CA GLY A 15 -5.19 -3.38 11.95
C GLY A 15 -4.37 -2.87 10.76
N LEU A 16 -4.08 -1.56 10.76
CA LEU A 16 -3.38 -0.91 9.66
C LEU A 16 -1.88 -0.81 9.96
N SER A 17 -1.08 -1.29 9.02
CA SER A 17 0.38 -1.10 9.01
C SER A 17 0.80 -0.47 7.69
N MET A 18 1.65 0.55 7.76
CA MET A 18 2.28 1.18 6.60
C MET A 18 3.78 0.99 6.69
N ILE A 19 4.38 0.49 5.61
CA ILE A 19 5.82 0.26 5.50
C ILE A 19 6.32 1.05 4.29
N THR A 20 7.47 1.70 4.41
CA THR A 20 8.07 2.52 3.34
C THR A 20 9.56 2.15 3.21
N ALA A 21 10.42 3.08 2.80
CA ALA A 21 11.87 2.92 2.95
C ALA A 21 12.33 2.98 4.42
N TYR A 22 11.42 3.37 5.32
CA TYR A 22 11.55 3.32 6.77
C TYR A 22 10.73 2.17 7.35
N ASP A 23 10.90 1.92 8.64
CA ASP A 23 10.22 0.85 9.36
C ASP A 23 8.70 1.02 9.46
N ARG A 24 8.04 -0.06 9.90
CA ARG A 24 6.58 -0.13 10.07
C ARG A 24 6.07 1.01 10.96
N ASN A 25 5.16 1.81 10.41
CA ASN A 25 4.52 2.96 11.07
C ASN A 25 5.54 3.97 11.64
N ASP A 26 6.76 4.02 11.10
CA ASP A 26 7.78 4.96 11.55
C ASP A 26 7.43 6.39 11.12
N LEU A 27 7.12 7.23 12.12
CA LEU A 27 6.79 8.63 11.91
C LEU A 27 8.02 9.47 11.50
N SER A 28 9.24 8.94 11.44
CA SER A 28 10.35 9.62 10.79
C SER A 28 10.10 9.79 9.29
N SER A 29 9.38 8.85 8.66
CA SER A 29 8.93 8.90 7.26
C SER A 29 7.83 9.95 7.05
N ASP A 30 8.12 10.99 6.25
CA ASP A 30 7.12 12.00 5.92
C ASP A 30 5.94 11.45 5.11
N ARG A 31 6.15 10.34 4.36
CA ARG A 31 5.06 9.61 3.72
C ARG A 31 4.13 8.98 4.76
N ILE A 32 4.68 8.31 5.77
CA ILE A 32 3.87 7.70 6.84
C ILE A 32 3.13 8.78 7.63
N LYS A 33 3.83 9.85 8.04
CA LYS A 33 3.17 10.99 8.72
C LYS A 33 1.99 11.56 7.94
N ASN A 34 2.10 11.60 6.61
CA ASN A 34 1.09 12.20 5.73
C ASN A 34 -0.11 11.28 5.46
N TYR A 35 0.12 9.97 5.34
CA TYR A 35 -0.89 9.05 4.84
C TYR A 35 -1.43 8.03 5.84
N LEU A 36 -0.71 7.72 6.93
CA LEU A 36 -1.18 6.70 7.88
C LEU A 36 -2.57 7.05 8.46
N GLU A 37 -2.75 8.29 8.88
CA GLU A 37 -4.05 8.78 9.38
C GLU A 37 -5.12 8.75 8.27
N LYS A 38 -4.79 9.14 7.03
CA LYS A 38 -5.72 9.14 5.91
C LYS A 38 -6.24 7.73 5.58
N PHE A 39 -5.36 6.73 5.57
CA PHE A 39 -5.78 5.34 5.44
C PHE A 39 -6.63 4.88 6.62
N SER A 40 -6.30 5.30 7.85
CA SER A 40 -7.08 4.94 9.04
C SER A 40 -8.51 5.52 9.05
N LEU A 41 -8.70 6.69 8.42
CA LEU A 41 -10.00 7.36 8.28
C LEU A 41 -10.77 6.93 7.03
N SER A 42 -10.11 6.26 6.08
CA SER A 42 -10.74 5.76 4.85
C SER A 42 -11.63 4.54 5.11
N ASN A 43 -12.56 4.27 4.22
CA ASN A 43 -13.31 3.02 4.26
C ASN A 43 -12.36 1.84 4.01
N GLN A 44 -12.38 0.85 4.91
CA GLN A 44 -11.64 -0.39 4.70
C GLN A 44 -12.17 -1.09 3.43
N PRO A 45 -11.30 -1.58 2.53
CA PRO A 45 -11.75 -2.21 1.31
C PRO A 45 -12.61 -3.45 1.59
N ASN A 46 -13.67 -3.61 0.81
CA ASN A 46 -14.52 -4.80 0.81
C ASN A 46 -14.45 -5.48 -0.57
N PRO A 47 -13.59 -6.50 -0.72
CA PRO A 47 -13.39 -7.20 -1.99
C PRO A 47 -14.69 -7.79 -2.57
N SER A 48 -15.55 -8.33 -1.71
CA SER A 48 -16.81 -8.97 -2.11
C SER A 48 -17.84 -7.98 -2.66
N LYS A 49 -17.67 -6.68 -2.39
CA LYS A 49 -18.55 -5.60 -2.87
C LYS A 49 -17.87 -4.70 -3.90
N GLN A 50 -16.63 -4.99 -4.29
CA GLN A 50 -15.81 -4.12 -5.15
C GLN A 50 -15.64 -2.69 -4.57
N GLU A 51 -15.61 -2.59 -3.24
CA GLU A 51 -15.36 -1.34 -2.53
C GLU A 51 -13.84 -1.19 -2.31
N TRP A 52 -13.18 -0.43 -3.18
CA TRP A 52 -11.73 -0.19 -3.17
C TRP A 52 -11.37 1.29 -3.33
N GLN A 53 -12.36 2.13 -3.66
CA GLN A 53 -12.18 3.44 -4.28
C GLN A 53 -11.37 4.39 -3.40
N ASP A 54 -11.59 4.40 -2.08
CA ASP A 54 -10.83 5.24 -1.16
C ASP A 54 -9.34 4.89 -1.18
N TRP A 55 -9.02 3.59 -1.20
CA TRP A 55 -7.63 3.12 -1.23
C TRP A 55 -6.99 3.34 -2.59
N GLU A 56 -7.72 3.11 -3.68
CA GLU A 56 -7.26 3.44 -5.04
C GLU A 56 -6.94 4.95 -5.16
N MET A 57 -7.79 5.82 -4.60
CA MET A 57 -7.58 7.26 -4.58
C MET A 57 -6.37 7.67 -3.72
N LEU A 58 -6.20 7.07 -2.53
CA LEU A 58 -5.05 7.35 -1.67
C LEU A 58 -3.74 6.89 -2.32
N LEU A 59 -3.72 5.72 -2.97
CA LEU A 59 -2.56 5.21 -3.70
C LEU A 59 -2.23 6.04 -4.94
N GLY A 60 -3.23 6.59 -5.62
CA GLY A 60 -3.08 7.54 -6.72
C GLY A 60 -2.74 8.98 -6.29
N SER A 61 -2.67 9.26 -5.00
CA SER A 61 -2.45 10.63 -4.51
C SER A 61 -1.01 11.10 -4.76
N THR A 62 -0.87 12.19 -5.51
CA THR A 62 0.40 12.89 -5.78
C THR A 62 0.71 13.98 -4.75
N TYR A 63 -0.14 14.14 -3.72
CA TYR A 63 0.05 15.15 -2.69
C TYR A 63 1.30 14.87 -1.86
N SER A 64 2.22 15.82 -1.85
CA SER A 64 3.42 15.79 -1.02
C SER A 64 3.35 16.82 0.10
N LYS A 65 3.95 16.49 1.24
CA LYS A 65 4.21 17.43 2.33
C LYS A 65 5.48 18.21 2.03
N ASN A 66 5.51 19.51 2.33
CA ASN A 66 6.67 20.38 2.18
C ASN A 66 7.30 20.40 0.77
N ASN A 67 6.51 20.09 -0.28
CA ASN A 67 6.99 19.91 -1.65
C ASN A 67 8.07 18.82 -1.80
N ASP A 68 8.16 17.85 -0.89
CA ASP A 68 9.00 16.66 -1.07
C ASP A 68 8.21 15.56 -1.80
N PRO A 69 8.48 15.30 -3.09
CA PRO A 69 7.68 14.33 -3.84
C PRO A 69 7.79 12.89 -3.32
N LEU A 70 8.84 12.57 -2.55
CA LEU A 70 9.01 11.25 -1.95
C LEU A 70 8.00 10.98 -0.82
N SER A 71 7.41 12.04 -0.27
CA SER A 71 6.35 11.95 0.75
C SER A 71 4.96 11.62 0.18
N ALA A 72 4.78 11.60 -1.15
CA ALA A 72 3.54 11.19 -1.82
C ALA A 72 3.39 9.65 -1.87
N MET A 73 2.15 9.16 -2.08
CA MET A 73 1.92 7.74 -2.42
C MET A 73 2.26 7.47 -3.89
N CYS A 74 1.72 8.30 -4.79
CA CYS A 74 2.12 8.32 -6.19
C CYS A 74 3.28 9.29 -6.38
N VAL A 75 4.50 8.81 -6.19
CA VAL A 75 5.72 9.61 -6.31
C VAL A 75 5.93 10.07 -7.74
N LYS A 76 6.24 11.35 -7.93
CA LYS A 76 6.63 11.93 -9.22
C LYS A 76 7.76 12.92 -8.99
N THR A 77 8.93 12.67 -9.58
CA THR A 77 10.08 13.56 -9.49
C THR A 77 10.52 14.02 -10.89
N ASP A 78 11.18 15.16 -10.97
CA ASP A 78 11.73 15.68 -12.22
C ASP A 78 13.00 14.93 -12.67
N MET A 79 13.52 14.01 -11.85
CA MET A 79 14.75 13.24 -12.10
C MET A 79 14.48 11.80 -12.57
N GLY A 80 13.25 11.49 -12.95
CA GLY A 80 12.87 10.19 -13.52
C GLY A 80 12.58 9.08 -12.49
N PHE A 81 12.58 9.41 -11.19
CA PHE A 81 12.06 8.50 -10.16
C PHE A 81 10.56 8.73 -9.96
N GLN A 82 9.75 7.69 -10.16
CA GLN A 82 8.29 7.78 -10.07
C GLN A 82 7.62 6.44 -9.79
N THR A 83 6.39 6.48 -9.29
CA THR A 83 5.51 5.31 -9.18
C THR A 83 5.00 4.93 -10.57
N VAL A 84 5.38 3.75 -11.06
CA VAL A 84 5.01 3.28 -12.42
C VAL A 84 3.86 2.27 -12.44
N SER A 85 3.47 1.76 -11.28
CA SER A 85 2.39 0.80 -11.13
C SER A 85 1.88 0.80 -9.68
N SER A 86 0.72 0.20 -9.46
CA SER A 86 0.20 -0.05 -8.11
C SER A 86 -0.63 -1.31 -8.07
N SER A 87 -0.71 -1.92 -6.89
CA SER A 87 -1.32 -3.23 -6.66
C SER A 87 -2.14 -3.22 -5.38
N LEU A 88 -3.31 -3.85 -5.42
CA LEU A 88 -4.15 -4.13 -4.27
C LEU A 88 -4.44 -5.62 -4.22
N ILE A 89 -4.25 -6.26 -3.07
CA ILE A 89 -4.52 -7.68 -2.89
C ILE A 89 -5.30 -7.91 -1.60
N ALA A 90 -6.36 -8.70 -1.68
CA ALA A 90 -7.06 -9.24 -0.52
C ALA A 90 -6.84 -10.74 -0.46
N LEU A 91 -6.30 -11.19 0.67
CA LEU A 91 -6.03 -12.59 0.94
C LEU A 91 -7.11 -13.14 1.89
N PRO A 92 -7.77 -14.26 1.55
CA PRO A 92 -8.67 -14.93 2.47
C PRO A 92 -7.90 -15.50 3.66
N THR A 93 -8.60 -15.77 4.76
CA THR A 93 -8.01 -16.51 5.87
C THR A 93 -7.66 -17.93 5.44
N PHE A 94 -6.53 -18.43 5.93
CA PHE A 94 -6.08 -19.81 5.70
C PHE A 94 -6.74 -20.82 6.66
N GLN A 95 -7.67 -20.38 7.51
CA GLN A 95 -8.31 -21.26 8.48
C GLN A 95 -9.21 -22.29 7.76
N PRO A 96 -9.08 -23.60 8.07
CA PRO A 96 -9.72 -24.70 7.33
C PRO A 96 -11.24 -24.62 7.19
N ASN A 97 -11.92 -23.82 8.03
CA ASN A 97 -13.37 -23.70 8.10
C ASN A 97 -13.92 -22.32 7.75
N TYR A 98 -13.07 -21.36 7.36
CA TYR A 98 -13.49 -20.01 7.00
C TYR A 98 -13.47 -19.80 5.49
N GLY A 99 -14.54 -20.21 4.81
CA GLY A 99 -14.93 -19.75 3.47
C GLY A 99 -14.03 -20.19 2.30
N LYS A 100 -14.64 -20.41 1.14
CA LYS A 100 -13.96 -20.73 -0.13
C LYS A 100 -13.55 -19.48 -0.92
N ASN A 101 -13.39 -18.34 -0.25
CA ASN A 101 -13.13 -17.08 -0.94
C ASN A 101 -11.78 -17.17 -1.63
N LYS A 102 -11.73 -16.82 -2.91
CA LYS A 102 -10.47 -16.72 -3.64
C LYS A 102 -9.77 -15.41 -3.28
N PRO A 103 -8.44 -15.36 -3.36
CA PRO A 103 -7.73 -14.09 -3.40
C PRO A 103 -8.32 -13.16 -4.47
N VAL A 104 -8.37 -11.87 -4.17
CA VAL A 104 -8.73 -10.83 -5.14
C VAL A 104 -7.51 -9.98 -5.37
N TYR A 105 -7.08 -9.85 -6.63
CA TYR A 105 -5.92 -9.05 -7.00
C TYR A 105 -6.32 -8.00 -8.03
N LYS A 106 -6.00 -6.73 -7.74
CA LYS A 106 -6.19 -5.61 -8.66
C LYS A 106 -4.85 -4.95 -8.96
N TYR A 107 -4.66 -4.54 -10.22
CA TYR A 107 -3.42 -3.96 -10.69
C TYR A 107 -3.69 -2.72 -11.56
N ALA A 108 -2.91 -1.66 -11.32
CA ALA A 108 -2.81 -0.50 -12.18
C ALA A 108 -1.50 -0.61 -12.98
N ASN A 109 -1.63 -0.92 -14.28
CA ASN A 109 -0.48 -1.07 -15.20
C ASN A 109 0.04 0.28 -15.72
N GLY A 110 0.36 1.16 -14.79
CA GLY A 110 0.72 2.54 -15.03
C GLY A 110 0.62 3.35 -13.74
N SER A 111 0.96 4.64 -13.83
CA SER A 111 0.89 5.54 -12.67
C SER A 111 -0.54 5.54 -12.10
N PRO A 112 -0.74 5.21 -10.80
CA PRO A 112 -2.07 4.98 -10.21
C PRO A 112 -2.94 6.25 -10.11
N ASP A 113 -2.38 7.43 -10.38
CA ASP A 113 -3.12 8.68 -10.47
C ASP A 113 -3.85 8.86 -11.81
N THR A 114 -3.45 8.11 -12.83
CA THR A 114 -4.00 8.23 -14.21
C THR A 114 -4.42 6.89 -14.81
N THR A 115 -4.02 5.78 -14.20
CA THR A 115 -4.32 4.43 -14.66
C THR A 115 -5.30 3.75 -13.71
N GLN A 116 -6.41 3.24 -14.26
CA GLN A 116 -7.41 2.50 -13.49
C GLN A 116 -6.89 1.12 -13.07
N TYR A 117 -7.38 0.63 -11.94
CA TYR A 117 -7.13 -0.74 -11.50
C TYR A 117 -8.04 -1.71 -12.26
N PHE A 118 -7.49 -2.85 -12.67
CA PHE A 118 -8.24 -3.97 -13.23
C PHE A 118 -7.98 -5.25 -12.44
N ASP A 119 -8.95 -6.17 -12.48
CA ASP A 119 -8.83 -7.48 -11.85
C ASP A 119 -7.82 -8.36 -12.61
N VAL A 120 -6.97 -9.04 -11.85
CA VAL A 120 -5.99 -10.00 -12.36
C VAL A 120 -6.31 -11.37 -11.82
N GLU A 121 -6.36 -12.37 -12.71
CA GLU A 121 -6.53 -13.78 -12.31
C GLU A 121 -5.25 -14.30 -11.65
N ILE A 122 -5.38 -14.86 -10.44
CA ILE A 122 -4.31 -15.48 -9.64
C ILE A 122 -4.74 -16.80 -9.01
#